data_AF-A0A2J8XCI1-F1
#
_entry.id   AF-A0A2J8XCI1-F1
#
_cell.length_a   1.000
_cell.length_b   1.000
_cell.length_c   1.000
_cell.angle_alpha   90.00
_cell.angle_beta   90.00
_cell.angle_gamma   90.00
#
_symmetry.space_group_name_H-M   'P 1'
#
loop_
_entity.id
_entity.type
_entity.pdbx_description
1 polymer ?
#
loop_
_entity_poly.entity_id
_entity_poly.type
_entity_poly.pdbx_seq_one_letter_code
_entity_poly.pdbx_strand_id
1 'polypeptide(L)'
;MFPLTEENKHVARLLLNTGTCPRCIFRFCGVDFHAPYKLPYKELLNELQKFLETEKDELILEVMNPPPKKIRLQELEDSIDNLSQNGEGRISVSQDGSIASKNSNLNVCNVCLGILQEFC
;
A
#
# COMPACT_ATOMS: atom_id res chain seq x y z
N MET A 1 14.22 21.50 -1.32
CA MET A 1 12.88 21.73 -0.73
C MET A 1 12.06 20.46 -0.93
N PHE A 2 11.37 20.01 0.11
CA PHE A 2 10.56 18.79 0.04
C PHE A 2 9.28 19.06 -0.79
N PRO A 3 8.80 18.11 -1.62
CA PRO A 3 7.75 18.39 -2.60
C PRO A 3 6.33 18.41 -2.03
N LEU A 4 6.14 17.96 -0.78
CA LEU A 4 4.83 17.94 -0.13
C LEU A 4 4.62 19.18 0.74
N THR A 5 3.38 19.63 0.82
CA THR A 5 2.90 20.72 1.68
C THR A 5 2.12 20.15 2.88
N GLU A 6 1.82 20.99 3.87
CA GLU A 6 1.07 20.60 5.08
C GLU A 6 -0.27 19.91 4.79
N GLU A 7 -0.97 20.33 3.73
CA GLU A 7 -2.25 19.72 3.31
C GLU A 7 -2.10 18.24 2.89
N ASN A 8 -0.89 17.82 2.53
CA ASN A 8 -0.60 16.46 2.14
C ASN A 8 -0.26 15.54 3.33
N LYS A 9 -0.02 16.09 4.53
CA LYS A 9 0.50 15.31 5.68
C LYS A 9 -0.36 14.12 6.05
N HIS A 10 -1.67 14.33 6.20
CA HIS A 10 -2.61 13.27 6.60
C HIS A 10 -2.61 12.11 5.60
N VAL A 11 -2.69 12.42 4.30
CA VAL A 11 -2.66 11.43 3.22
C VAL A 11 -1.31 10.70 3.20
N ALA A 12 -0.21 11.45 3.24
CA ALA A 12 1.13 10.89 3.21
C ALA A 12 1.42 9.99 4.42
N ARG A 13 0.96 10.36 5.62
CA ARG A 13 1.05 9.56 6.84
C ARG A 13 0.27 8.25 6.72
N LEU A 14 -1.00 8.32 6.33
CA LEU A 14 -1.85 7.14 6.17
C LEU A 14 -1.25 6.16 5.16
N LEU A 15 -0.82 6.66 4.01
CA LEU A 15 -0.22 5.86 2.96
C LEU A 15 1.11 5.24 3.39
N LEU A 16 1.98 6.00 4.05
CA LEU A 16 3.26 5.47 4.54
C LEU A 16 3.05 4.37 5.59
N ASN A 17 2.15 4.58 6.55
CA ASN A 17 1.84 3.62 7.61
C ASN A 17 1.23 2.31 7.09
N THR A 18 0.53 2.36 5.95
CA THR A 18 -0.08 1.19 5.31
C THR A 18 0.83 0.51 4.28
N GLY A 19 2.08 0.98 4.13
CA GLY A 19 3.09 0.32 3.29
C GLY A 19 3.28 0.92 1.89
N THR A 20 2.81 2.15 1.64
CA THR A 20 3.01 2.84 0.36
C THR A 20 4.39 3.48 0.29
N CYS A 21 5.09 3.31 -0.82
CA CYS A 21 6.42 3.90 -0.99
C CYS A 21 6.39 5.42 -1.26
N PRO A 22 7.46 6.18 -0.97
CA PRO A 22 7.50 7.64 -1.13
C PRO A 22 7.12 8.14 -2.53
N ARG A 23 7.58 7.46 -3.58
CA ARG A 23 7.25 7.83 -4.97
C ARG A 23 5.77 7.64 -5.29
N CYS A 24 5.12 6.62 -4.72
CA CYS A 24 3.66 6.48 -4.88
C CYS A 24 2.92 7.57 -4.11
N ILE A 25 3.37 7.92 -2.91
CA ILE A 25 2.80 9.02 -2.12
C ILE A 25 2.85 10.33 -2.92
N PHE A 26 3.97 10.65 -3.56
CA PHE A 26 4.07 11.83 -4.43
C PHE A 26 3.02 11.84 -5.56
N ARG A 27 2.72 10.68 -6.17
CA ARG A 27 1.66 10.56 -7.18
C ARG A 27 0.27 10.80 -6.59
N PHE A 28 -0.03 10.23 -5.42
CA PHE A 28 -1.30 10.47 -4.74
C PHE A 28 -1.47 11.92 -4.26
N CYS A 29 -0.36 12.62 -3.99
CA CYS A 29 -0.35 14.03 -3.62
C CYS A 29 -0.24 14.99 -4.82
N GLY A 30 -0.31 14.51 -6.07
CA GLY A 30 -0.29 15.37 -7.26
C GLY A 30 1.04 16.10 -7.50
N VAL A 31 2.17 15.51 -7.12
CA VAL A 31 3.49 16.07 -7.41
C VAL A 31 3.82 15.87 -8.88
N ASP A 32 3.69 16.92 -9.68
CA ASP A 32 3.80 16.86 -11.15
C ASP A 32 5.20 17.16 -11.71
N PHE A 33 6.17 17.51 -10.86
CA PHE A 33 7.55 17.77 -11.30
C PHE A 33 8.44 16.55 -11.11
N HIS A 34 9.33 16.30 -12.07
CA HIS A 34 10.04 15.02 -12.17
C HIS A 34 11.21 14.87 -11.19
N ALA A 35 11.76 15.97 -10.69
CA ALA A 35 13.02 15.96 -9.93
C ALA A 35 12.97 15.10 -8.65
N PRO A 36 11.93 15.16 -7.78
CA PRO A 36 11.85 14.34 -6.57
C PRO A 36 11.83 12.84 -6.87
N TYR A 37 11.20 12.41 -7.95
CA TYR A 37 11.10 10.99 -8.29
C TYR A 37 12.45 10.36 -8.62
N LYS A 38 13.43 11.16 -9.05
CA LYS A 38 14.79 10.73 -9.39
C LYS A 38 15.72 10.63 -8.18
N LEU A 39 15.30 11.09 -7.01
CA LEU A 39 16.13 10.99 -5.81
C LEU A 39 16.29 9.53 -5.35
N PRO A 40 17.42 9.20 -4.69
CA PRO A 40 17.62 7.87 -4.12
C PRO A 40 16.51 7.50 -3.14
N TYR A 41 16.07 6.25 -3.19
CA TYR A 41 14.94 5.76 -2.37
C TYR A 41 15.14 6.03 -0.87
N LYS A 42 16.37 5.81 -0.36
CA LYS A 42 16.71 6.04 1.05
C LYS A 42 16.60 7.51 1.43
N GLU A 43 17.04 8.41 0.56
CA GLU A 43 16.93 9.85 0.79
C GLU A 43 15.46 10.29 0.81
N LEU A 44 14.67 9.79 -0.14
CA LEU A 44 13.23 10.05 -0.18
C LEU A 44 12.50 9.59 1.08
N LEU A 45 12.82 8.38 1.56
CA LEU A 45 12.21 7.83 2.76
C LEU A 45 12.58 8.67 3.99
N ASN A 46 13.86 9.03 4.13
CA ASN A 46 14.33 9.84 5.26
C ASN A 46 13.69 11.24 5.27
N GLU A 47 13.65 11.91 4.11
CA GLU A 47 13.04 13.25 4.02
C GLU A 47 11.53 13.20 4.25
N LEU A 48 10.84 12.16 3.76
CA LEU A 48 9.42 11.95 4.04
C LEU A 48 9.18 11.72 5.54
N GLN A 49 10.01 10.93 6.21
CA GLN A 49 9.89 10.72 7.65
C GLN A 49 10.07 12.02 8.43
N LYS A 50 11.11 12.80 8.14
CA LYS A 50 11.33 14.13 8.73
C LYS A 50 10.15 15.08 8.51
N PHE A 51 9.62 15.11 7.28
CA PHE A 51 8.45 15.93 6.94
C PHE A 51 7.22 15.55 7.78
N LEU A 52 7.05 14.28 8.08
CA LEU A 52 5.90 13.80 8.82
C LEU A 52 6.13 13.79 10.36
N GLU A 53 7.36 13.88 10.87
CA GLU A 53 7.65 13.87 12.32
C GLU A 53 7.05 15.07 13.08
N THR A 54 6.59 16.11 12.36
CA THR A 54 6.36 17.43 12.97
C THR A 54 5.10 17.55 13.81
N GLU A 55 4.11 16.65 13.73
CA GLU A 55 2.86 16.79 14.50
C GLU A 55 2.34 15.43 14.98
N LYS A 56 2.05 15.32 16.29
CA LYS A 56 1.28 14.22 16.85
C LYS A 56 -0.16 14.42 16.38
N ASP A 57 -0.56 13.71 15.33
CA ASP A 57 -1.96 13.68 14.91
C ASP A 57 -2.80 13.15 16.08
N GLU A 58 -3.68 14.01 16.58
CA GLU A 58 -4.95 13.58 17.15
C GLU A 58 -5.68 12.85 16.02
N LEU A 59 -5.54 11.52 16.00
CA LEU A 59 -6.31 10.66 15.12
C LEU A 59 -7.78 10.89 15.46
N ILE A 60 -8.43 11.83 14.76
CA ILE A 60 -9.88 11.87 14.68
C ILE A 60 -10.24 10.64 13.86
N LEU A 61 -10.31 9.50 14.56
CA LEU A 61 -11.04 8.33 14.12
C LEU A 61 -12.49 8.80 14.01
N GLU A 62 -12.87 9.35 12.86
CA GLU A 62 -14.27 9.40 12.50
C GLU A 62 -14.73 7.95 12.52
N VAL A 63 -15.38 7.57 13.62
CA VAL A 63 -15.96 6.25 13.79
C VAL A 63 -16.98 6.11 12.68
N MET A 64 -16.59 5.41 11.61
CA MET A 64 -17.54 4.91 10.64
C MET A 64 -18.47 4.00 11.43
N ASN A 65 -19.64 4.54 11.80
CA ASN A 65 -20.78 3.78 12.27
C ASN A 65 -21.71 3.56 11.06
N PRO A 66 -21.37 2.68 10.10
CA PRO A 66 -22.31 2.33 9.07
C PRO A 66 -23.52 1.65 9.73
N PRO A 67 -24.75 1.96 9.30
CA PRO A 67 -25.94 1.32 9.85
C PRO A 67 -25.84 -0.21 9.71
N PRO A 68 -26.13 -0.99 10.77
CA PRO A 68 -26.08 -2.44 10.69
C PRO A 68 -27.24 -2.93 9.80
N LYS A 69 -26.95 -3.23 8.53
CA LYS A 69 -27.90 -3.93 7.66
C LYS A 69 -28.03 -5.37 8.15
N LYS A 70 -29.11 -5.68 8.87
CA LYS A 70 -29.47 -7.07 9.21
C LYS A 70 -30.01 -7.75 7.95
N ILE A 71 -29.19 -8.59 7.31
CA ILE A 71 -29.70 -9.56 6.33
C ILE A 71 -30.35 -10.70 7.14
N ARG A 72 -31.65 -10.91 6.91
CA ARG A 72 -32.40 -12.05 7.45
C ARG A 72 -32.24 -13.21 6.47
N LEU A 73 -31.33 -14.13 6.76
CA LEU A 73 -31.27 -15.42 6.06
C LEU A 73 -32.45 -16.26 6.58
N GLN A 74 -33.44 -16.55 5.72
CA GLN A 74 -34.43 -17.58 6.02
C GLN A 74 -33.77 -18.92 5.71
N GLU A 75 -33.60 -19.75 6.73
CA GLU A 75 -33.26 -21.16 6.58
C GLU A 75 -34.41 -21.84 5.84
N LEU A 76 -34.13 -22.32 4.63
CA LEU A 76 -34.93 -23.34 3.98
C LEU A 76 -34.03 -24.58 3.93
N GLU A 77 -34.34 -25.52 4.82
CA GLU A 77 -33.77 -26.86 4.83
C GLU A 77 -34.12 -27.60 3.53
N ASP A 78 -33.23 -28.55 3.19
CA ASP A 78 -33.32 -29.59 2.17
C ASP A 78 -32.95 -29.21 0.72
N SER A 79 -31.74 -29.63 0.30
CA SER A 79 -31.55 -30.74 -0.66
C SER A 79 -30.29 -30.60 -1.51
N ILE A 80 -29.33 -31.52 -1.28
CA ILE A 80 -28.52 -32.26 -2.26
C ILE A 80 -27.55 -31.48 -3.19
N ASP A 81 -26.27 -31.79 -2.99
CA ASP A 81 -25.14 -31.82 -3.95
C ASP A 81 -25.07 -30.78 -5.06
N ASN A 82 -24.07 -29.89 -4.98
CA ASN A 82 -23.26 -29.57 -6.15
C ASN A 82 -21.87 -29.04 -5.75
N LEU A 83 -20.89 -29.93 -5.93
CA LEU A 83 -19.46 -29.71 -5.92
C LEU A 83 -19.08 -28.62 -6.94
N SER A 84 -18.72 -27.42 -6.46
CA SER A 84 -18.05 -26.41 -7.27
C SER A 84 -16.55 -26.42 -6.99
N GLN A 85 -15.85 -27.38 -7.60
CA GLN A 85 -14.40 -27.29 -7.83
C GLN A 85 -14.12 -26.15 -8.81
N ASN A 86 -13.58 -25.04 -8.36
CA ASN A 86 -12.96 -24.05 -9.23
C ASN A 86 -11.77 -23.39 -8.53
N GLY A 87 -10.55 -23.70 -9.03
CA GLY A 87 -9.42 -22.79 -8.95
C GLY A 87 -8.18 -23.21 -8.16
N GLU A 88 -7.94 -24.50 -7.91
CA GLU A 88 -6.68 -24.97 -7.31
C GLU A 88 -5.50 -24.85 -8.31
N GLY A 89 -4.98 -23.63 -8.49
CA GLY A 89 -3.83 -23.32 -9.31
C GLY A 89 -2.52 -23.63 -8.57
N ARG A 90 -2.06 -24.87 -8.67
CA ARG A 90 -0.74 -25.30 -8.16
C ARG A 90 0.34 -24.77 -9.10
N ILE A 91 0.98 -23.65 -8.75
CA ILE A 91 2.13 -23.13 -9.49
C ILE A 91 3.39 -23.78 -8.91
N SER A 92 3.89 -24.83 -9.58
CA SER A 92 5.27 -25.29 -9.42
C SER A 92 6.18 -24.43 -10.29
N VAL A 93 6.92 -23.50 -9.70
CA VAL A 93 7.99 -22.77 -10.41
C VAL A 93 9.29 -23.53 -10.22
N SER A 94 9.80 -24.07 -11.32
CA SER A 94 11.14 -24.63 -11.45
C SER A 94 12.20 -23.57 -11.14
N GLN A 95 13.19 -23.97 -10.36
CA GLN A 95 14.36 -23.18 -10.01
C GLN A 95 15.17 -22.87 -11.27
N ASP A 96 15.07 -21.64 -11.76
CA ASP A 96 16.02 -21.08 -12.72
C ASP A 96 16.64 -19.80 -12.18
N GLY A 97 17.93 -19.62 -12.45
CA GLY A 97 18.87 -18.77 -11.74
C GLY A 97 18.46 -17.30 -11.69
N SER A 98 17.76 -16.90 -10.63
CA SER A 98 17.56 -15.49 -10.31
C SER A 98 18.77 -14.98 -9.54
N ILE A 99 19.40 -13.95 -10.09
CA ILE A 99 20.43 -13.15 -9.46
C ILE A 99 19.75 -12.42 -8.29
N ALA A 100 19.54 -13.12 -7.18
CA ALA A 100 18.97 -12.57 -5.96
C ALA A 100 19.98 -11.57 -5.40
N SER A 101 19.92 -10.35 -5.94
CA SER A 101 20.54 -9.16 -5.39
C SER A 101 20.09 -9.08 -3.94
N LYS A 102 21.06 -9.19 -3.03
CA LYS A 102 20.94 -9.17 -1.57
C LYS A 102 19.61 -8.55 -1.13
N ASN A 103 18.70 -9.40 -0.64
CA ASN A 103 17.42 -9.02 -0.05
C ASN A 103 17.65 -8.01 1.09
N SER A 104 17.78 -6.73 0.76
CA SER A 104 17.57 -5.67 1.72
C SER A 104 16.08 -5.70 2.05
N ASN A 105 15.74 -5.79 3.33
CA ASN A 105 14.38 -5.80 3.89
C ASN A 105 13.59 -4.53 3.54
N LEU A 106 13.42 -4.23 2.25
CA LEU A 106 12.60 -3.15 1.75
C LEU A 106 11.17 -3.70 1.74
N ASN A 107 10.31 -3.11 2.56
CA ASN A 107 8.89 -3.39 2.50
C ASN A 107 8.40 -3.09 1.07
N VAL A 108 7.93 -4.13 0.38
CA VAL A 108 7.38 -4.02 -0.98
C VAL A 108 6.17 -3.10 -0.92
N CYS A 109 6.13 -2.11 -1.81
CA CYS A 109 5.03 -1.15 -1.87
C CYS A 109 3.71 -1.87 -2.17
N ASN A 110 2.71 -1.68 -1.31
CA ASN A 110 1.36 -2.24 -1.50
C ASN A 110 0.61 -1.68 -2.72
N VAL A 111 1.07 -0.57 -3.31
CA VAL A 111 0.45 0.05 -4.50
C VAL A 111 1.14 -0.38 -5.79
N CYS A 112 2.47 -0.27 -5.86
CA CYS A 112 3.21 -0.45 -7.11
C CYS A 112 4.02 -1.75 -7.19
N LEU A 113 3.98 -2.59 -6.15
CA LEU A 113 4.62 -3.90 -6.13
C LEU A 113 6.11 -3.86 -6.54
N GLY A 114 6.85 -2.84 -6.09
CA GLY A 114 8.28 -2.68 -6.39
C GLY A 114 8.61 -1.80 -7.59
N ILE A 115 7.67 -1.52 -8.51
CA ILE A 115 7.94 -0.79 -9.76
C ILE A 115 8.58 0.58 -9.50
N LEU A 116 8.04 1.34 -8.54
CA LEU A 116 8.59 2.65 -8.15
C LEU A 116 9.59 2.57 -6.99
N GLN A 117 10.21 1.41 -6.78
CA GLN A 117 11.21 1.18 -5.74
C GLN A 117 12.53 0.80 -6.39
N GLU A 118 12.70 -0.49 -6.72
CA GLU A 118 13.92 -1.07 -7.30
C GLU A 118 14.00 -0.93 -8.82
N PHE A 119 12.85 -0.79 -9.49
CA PHE A 119 12.76 -0.67 -10.96
C PHE A 119 12.62 0.79 -11.44
N CYS A 120 12.93 1.78 -10.59
CA CYS A 120 12.70 3.21 -10.85
C CYS A 120 13.99 4.01 -10.88
#